data_AF-A0A078FGG6-F1
#
_entry.id   AF-A0A078FGG6-F1
#
_cell.length_a   1.000
_cell.length_b   1.000
_cell.length_c   1.000
_cell.angle_alpha   90.00
_cell.angle_beta   90.00
_cell.angle_gamma   90.00
#
_symmetry.space_group_name_H-M   'P 1'
#
loop_
_entity.id
_entity.type
_entity.pdbx_description
1 polymer ?
#
loop_
_entity_poly.entity_id
_entity_poly.type
_entity_poly.pdbx_seq_one_letter_code
_entity_poly.pdbx_strand_id
1 'polypeptide(L)'
;MGLTHFTPTVCIEEWEKVVLEFEKSPHRNIFHFLRSSYKGLAPRDKIAFLHVACLFNGHHFLRTSSLLDDGECRIKNLVEKSLLDISAQGCINMHVLVEEMGKELVFEESDHIPQRQRILWGNNVCNVLLDNIGTERIEGLALDMCEMPDVLHIADIVVFNRCLT
;
A
#
# COMPACT_ATOMS: atom_id res chain seq x y z
N MET A 1 36.66 -12.55 19.76
CA MET A 1 35.26 -12.66 19.32
C MET A 1 34.71 -11.26 19.21
N GLY A 2 34.23 -10.86 18.04
CA GLY A 2 33.70 -9.52 17.78
C GLY A 2 33.61 -9.26 16.29
N LEU A 3 32.66 -9.93 15.62
CA LEU A 3 32.32 -9.65 14.23
C LEU A 3 31.50 -8.36 14.19
N THR A 4 32.09 -7.30 13.66
CA THR A 4 31.33 -6.12 13.22
C THR A 4 30.50 -6.54 12.02
N HIS A 5 29.18 -6.53 12.17
CA HIS A 5 28.24 -6.65 11.07
C HIS A 5 28.45 -5.48 10.11
N PHE A 6 29.21 -5.72 9.04
CA PHE A 6 29.27 -4.84 7.89
C PHE A 6 27.91 -4.95 7.17
N THR A 7 27.10 -3.91 7.25
CA THR A 7 26.04 -3.71 6.25
C THR A 7 26.73 -3.42 4.92
N PRO A 8 26.39 -4.11 3.81
CA PRO A 8 27.01 -3.81 2.54
C PRO A 8 26.59 -2.41 2.11
N THR A 9 27.52 -1.46 2.14
CA THR A 9 27.37 -0.19 1.45
C THR A 9 27.48 -0.53 -0.04
N VAL A 10 26.38 -0.34 -0.78
CA VAL A 10 26.34 -0.43 -2.23
C VAL A 10 27.52 0.38 -2.80
N CYS A 11 28.34 -0.23 -3.66
CA CYS A 11 29.55 0.43 -4.16
C CYS A 11 29.21 1.51 -5.20
N ILE A 12 30.11 2.49 -5.40
CA ILE A 12 29.90 3.59 -6.36
C ILE A 12 29.64 3.05 -7.78
N GLU A 13 30.31 1.97 -8.16
CA GLU A 13 30.15 1.33 -9.47
C GLU A 13 28.76 0.70 -9.67
N GLU A 14 28.12 0.19 -8.61
CA GLU A 14 26.73 -0.28 -8.65
C GLU A 14 25.78 0.90 -8.81
N TRP A 15 26.02 2.00 -8.09
CA TRP A 15 25.23 3.22 -8.21
C TRP A 15 25.30 3.84 -9.60
N GLU A 16 26.49 3.89 -10.22
CA GLU A 16 26.68 4.42 -11.57
C GLU A 16 25.91 3.62 -12.62
N LYS A 17 25.94 2.28 -12.52
CA LYS A 17 25.17 1.40 -13.42
C LYS A 17 23.67 1.61 -13.26
N VAL A 18 23.21 1.70 -12.01
CA VAL A 18 21.82 1.94 -11.67
C VAL A 18 21.33 3.30 -12.20
N VAL A 19 22.17 4.35 -12.17
CA VAL A 19 21.86 5.66 -12.77
C VAL A 19 21.80 5.59 -14.30
N LEU A 20 22.75 4.91 -14.95
CA LEU A 20 22.76 4.76 -16.41
C LEU A 20 21.57 3.93 -16.94
N GLU A 21 21.10 2.95 -16.17
CA GLU A 21 19.86 2.23 -16.48
C GLU A 21 18.62 3.09 -16.23
N PHE A 22 18.64 3.93 -15.19
CA PHE A 22 17.56 4.88 -14.86
C PHE A 22 17.18 5.76 -16.06
N GLU A 23 18.18 6.36 -16.70
CA GLU A 23 18.02 7.28 -17.83
C GLU A 23 17.32 6.66 -19.05
N LYS A 24 17.40 5.32 -19.21
CA LYS A 24 16.83 4.62 -20.38
C LYS A 24 15.32 4.36 -20.25
N SER A 25 14.78 4.25 -19.04
CA SER A 25 13.35 4.00 -18.80
C SER A 25 12.86 4.56 -17.47
N PRO A 26 12.70 5.88 -17.35
CA PRO A 26 12.46 6.54 -16.07
C PRO A 26 11.28 5.94 -15.29
N HIS A 27 10.16 5.66 -15.97
CA HIS A 27 8.98 5.07 -15.34
C HIS A 27 9.21 3.65 -14.77
N ARG A 28 9.82 2.73 -15.55
CA ARG A 28 10.09 1.36 -15.07
C ARG A 28 11.08 1.36 -13.92
N ASN A 29 12.06 2.26 -13.98
CA ASN A 29 13.10 2.34 -12.98
C ASN A 29 12.59 2.96 -11.67
N ILE A 30 11.67 3.95 -11.73
CA ILE A 30 10.98 4.46 -10.52
C ILE A 30 10.26 3.31 -9.80
N PHE A 31 9.47 2.51 -10.51
CA PHE A 31 8.80 1.35 -9.90
C PHE A 31 9.79 0.33 -9.33
N HIS A 32 10.92 0.08 -10.00
CA HIS A 32 11.98 -0.77 -9.46
C HIS A 32 12.50 -0.26 -8.10
N PHE A 33 12.85 1.02 -8.00
CA PHE A 33 13.35 1.60 -6.75
C PHE A 33 12.31 1.56 -5.64
N LEU A 34 11.07 1.94 -5.95
CA LEU A 34 9.96 1.87 -5.01
C LEU A 34 9.74 0.44 -4.50
N ARG A 35 9.80 -0.56 -5.38
CA ARG A 35 9.70 -1.97 -5.01
C ARG A 35 10.89 -2.44 -4.15
N SER A 36 12.09 -1.90 -4.38
CA SER A 36 13.25 -2.16 -3.53
C SER A 36 13.04 -1.61 -2.11
N SER A 37 12.55 -0.39 -1.98
CA SER A 37 12.20 0.21 -0.69
C SER A 37 11.15 -0.62 0.05
N TYR A 38 10.12 -1.11 -0.65
CA TYR A 38 9.14 -2.04 -0.10
C TYR A 38 9.76 -3.36 0.35
N LYS A 39 10.65 -3.97 -0.45
CA LYS A 39 11.31 -5.24 -0.10
C LYS A 39 12.08 -5.15 1.22
N GLY A 40 12.69 -3.99 1.51
CA GLY A 40 13.41 -3.69 2.75
C GLY A 40 12.55 -3.40 3.98
N LEU A 41 11.22 -3.48 3.88
CA LEU A 41 10.31 -3.37 5.02
C LEU A 41 10.23 -4.67 5.84
N ALA A 42 10.04 -4.53 7.15
CA ALA A 42 9.69 -5.66 8.00
C ALA A 42 8.31 -6.22 7.62
N PRO A 43 8.00 -7.51 7.89
CA PRO A 43 6.74 -8.12 7.46
C PRO A 43 5.49 -7.35 7.89
N ARG A 44 5.44 -6.85 9.13
CA ARG A 44 4.29 -6.05 9.61
C ARG A 44 4.20 -4.66 8.95
N ASP A 45 5.35 -4.04 8.64
CA ASP A 45 5.37 -2.76 7.93
C ASP A 45 4.88 -2.92 6.48
N LYS A 46 5.15 -4.07 5.85
CA LYS A 46 4.63 -4.39 4.51
C LYS A 46 3.10 -4.47 4.48
N ILE A 47 2.51 -5.10 5.50
CA ILE A 47 1.05 -5.16 5.65
C ILE A 47 0.49 -3.74 5.81
N ALA A 48 1.03 -2.96 6.74
CA ALA A 48 0.62 -1.57 6.95
C ALA A 48 0.76 -0.71 5.67
N PHE A 49 1.87 -0.86 4.94
CA PHE A 49 2.11 -0.18 3.68
C PHE A 49 1.00 -0.46 2.65
N LEU A 50 0.65 -1.72 2.44
CA LEU A 50 -0.36 -2.12 1.46
C LEU A 50 -1.76 -1.67 1.88
N HIS A 51 -2.08 -1.71 3.19
CA HIS A 51 -3.33 -1.16 3.71
C HIS A 51 -3.40 0.35 3.50
N VAL A 52 -2.32 1.09 3.74
CA VAL A 52 -2.29 2.54 3.49
C VAL A 52 -2.47 2.83 2.00
N ALA A 53 -1.71 2.17 1.13
CA ALA A 53 -1.78 2.38 -0.31
C ALA A 53 -3.19 2.09 -0.89
N CYS A 54 -3.86 1.04 -0.39
CA CYS A 54 -5.12 0.61 -0.96
C CYS A 54 -6.35 1.23 -0.29
N LEU A 55 -6.26 1.59 1.00
CA LEU A 55 -7.42 1.97 1.81
C LEU A 55 -7.29 3.34 2.48
N PHE A 56 -6.10 3.71 2.95
CA PHE A 56 -5.95 4.82 3.93
C PHE A 56 -5.16 6.02 3.44
N ASN A 57 -4.76 6.09 2.18
CA ASN A 57 -4.15 7.30 1.66
C ASN A 57 -5.13 8.48 1.78
N GLY A 58 -4.68 9.61 2.33
CA GLY A 58 -5.51 10.78 2.65
C GLY A 58 -6.24 10.72 4.00
N HIS A 59 -6.27 9.58 4.68
CA HIS A 59 -6.96 9.46 5.98
C HIS A 59 -6.14 10.08 7.13
N HIS A 60 -6.85 10.56 8.16
CA HIS A 60 -6.22 11.08 9.38
C HIS A 60 -5.39 10.01 10.11
N PHE A 61 -4.16 10.34 10.46
CA PHE A 61 -3.18 9.47 11.11
C PHE A 61 -3.74 8.69 12.30
N LEU A 62 -4.35 9.39 13.27
CA LEU A 62 -4.88 8.76 14.49
C LEU A 62 -5.97 7.71 14.20
N ARG A 63 -6.77 7.93 13.15
CA ARG A 63 -7.81 6.98 12.75
C ARG A 63 -7.15 5.74 12.14
N THR A 64 -6.25 5.95 11.19
CA THR A 64 -5.54 4.86 10.53
C THR A 64 -4.71 4.03 11.51
N SER A 65 -3.99 4.68 12.44
CA SER A 65 -3.18 3.98 13.44
C SER A 65 -4.00 3.11 14.37
N SER A 66 -5.25 3.48 14.65
CA SER A 66 -6.14 2.69 15.52
C SER A 66 -6.69 1.42 14.84
N LEU A 67 -6.60 1.33 13.51
CA LEU A 67 -7.13 0.24 12.71
C LEU A 67 -6.05 -0.77 12.28
N LEU A 68 -4.78 -0.46 12.55
CA LEU A 68 -3.64 -1.29 12.21
C LEU A 68 -3.01 -1.86 13.48
N ASP A 69 -2.53 -3.10 13.42
CA ASP A 69 -1.74 -3.70 14.50
C ASP A 69 -0.43 -2.91 14.70
N ASP A 70 -0.19 -2.45 15.93
CA ASP A 70 0.87 -1.50 16.27
C ASP A 70 0.93 -0.25 15.36
N GLY A 71 -0.22 0.23 14.89
CA GLY A 71 -0.34 1.15 13.76
C GLY A 71 0.46 2.44 13.87
N GLU A 72 0.54 3.04 15.06
CA GLU A 72 1.37 4.24 15.29
C GLU A 72 2.84 3.97 14.97
N CYS A 73 3.37 2.84 15.45
CA CYS A 73 4.74 2.44 15.16
C CYS A 73 4.92 2.11 13.68
N ARG A 74 3.98 1.37 13.08
CA ARG A 74 4.06 0.99 11.66
C ARG A 74 4.07 2.22 10.75
N ILE A 75 3.17 3.18 10.96
CA ILE A 75 3.11 4.40 10.13
C ILE A 75 4.37 5.24 10.32
N LYS A 76 4.88 5.39 11.55
CA LYS A 76 6.14 6.10 11.80
C LYS A 76 7.32 5.45 11.05
N ASN A 77 7.41 4.11 11.04
CA ASN A 77 8.46 3.41 10.27
C ASN A 77 8.36 3.70 8.76
N LEU A 78 7.15 3.86 8.21
CA LEU A 78 6.95 4.22 6.80
C LEU A 78 7.36 5.68 6.53
N VAL A 79 7.12 6.60 7.48
CA VAL A 79 7.63 7.98 7.43
C VAL A 79 9.16 8.01 7.45
N GLU A 80 9.78 7.25 8.35
CA GLU A 80 11.26 7.16 8.46
C GLU A 80 11.92 6.63 7.19
N LYS A 81 11.18 5.84 6.40
CA LYS A 81 11.64 5.30 5.10
C LYS A 81 11.20 6.13 3.91
N SER A 82 10.61 7.31 4.13
CA SER A 82 10.12 8.23 3.10
C SER A 82 9.14 7.60 2.12
N LEU A 83 8.34 6.63 2.58
CA LEU A 83 7.30 5.98 1.76
C LEU A 83 5.96 6.72 1.83
N LEU A 84 5.78 7.54 2.86
CA LEU A 84 4.67 8.47 3.04
C LEU A 84 5.11 9.60 3.97
N ASP A 85 4.32 10.67 4.04
CA ASP A 85 4.43 11.71 5.05
C ASP A 85 3.09 11.93 5.76
N ILE A 86 3.12 12.77 6.80
CA ILE A 86 1.92 13.23 7.52
C ILE A 86 1.82 14.72 7.30
N SER A 87 0.71 15.16 6.70
CA SER A 87 0.46 16.57 6.43
C SER A 87 0.30 17.39 7.71
N ALA A 88 0.35 18.72 7.60
CA ALA A 88 0.11 19.62 8.73
C ALA A 88 -1.28 19.41 9.37
N GLN A 89 -2.24 18.88 8.62
CA GLN A 89 -3.59 18.56 9.07
C GLN A 89 -3.68 17.18 9.75
N GLY A 90 -2.55 16.46 9.86
CA GLY A 90 -2.50 15.12 10.44
C GLY A 90 -2.96 14.01 9.50
N CYS A 91 -3.07 14.26 8.20
CA CYS A 91 -3.47 13.25 7.22
C CYS A 91 -2.26 12.52 6.64
N ILE A 92 -2.40 11.22 6.42
CA ILE A 92 -1.40 10.42 5.72
C ILE A 92 -1.39 10.85 4.25
N ASN A 93 -0.20 11.08 3.72
CA ASN A 93 0.00 11.40 2.32
C ASN A 93 1.05 10.45 1.72
N MET A 94 0.56 9.47 0.96
CA MET A 94 1.37 8.58 0.16
C MET A 94 1.40 9.12 -1.27
N HIS A 95 2.60 9.36 -1.79
CA HIS A 95 2.76 9.88 -3.14
C HIS A 95 2.13 8.93 -4.18
N VAL A 96 1.48 9.47 -5.22
CA VAL A 96 0.70 8.70 -6.20
C VAL A 96 1.45 7.48 -6.77
N LEU A 97 2.73 7.64 -7.11
CA LEU A 97 3.55 6.53 -7.63
C LEU A 97 3.81 5.42 -6.58
N VAL A 98 3.90 5.79 -5.30
CA VAL A 98 4.05 4.83 -4.20
C VAL A 98 2.73 4.10 -3.94
N GLU A 99 1.61 4.83 -4.00
CA GLU A 99 0.26 4.27 -3.91
C GLU A 99 -0.01 3.28 -5.05
N GLU A 100 0.30 3.66 -6.30
CA GLU A 100 0.18 2.81 -7.48
C GLU A 100 1.05 1.55 -7.37
N MET A 101 2.29 1.68 -6.90
CA MET A 101 3.16 0.54 -6.64
C MET A 101 2.58 -0.41 -5.58
N GLY A 102 1.99 0.13 -4.51
CA GLY A 102 1.29 -0.69 -3.50
C GLY A 102 0.08 -1.43 -4.06
N LYS A 103 -0.74 -0.77 -4.88
CA LYS A 103 -1.89 -1.39 -5.56
C LYS A 103 -1.46 -2.48 -6.52
N GLU A 104 -0.39 -2.25 -7.30
CA GLU A 104 0.14 -3.26 -8.22
C GLU A 104 0.63 -4.50 -7.45
N LEU A 105 1.29 -4.34 -6.30
CA LEU A 105 1.71 -5.48 -5.48
C LEU A 105 0.52 -6.33 -5.00
N VAL A 106 -0.57 -5.70 -4.54
CA VAL A 106 -1.79 -6.45 -4.15
C VAL A 106 -2.42 -7.14 -5.36
N PHE A 107 -2.34 -6.54 -6.54
CA PHE A 107 -2.84 -7.13 -7.77
C PHE A 107 -1.99 -8.32 -8.24
N GLU A 108 -0.67 -8.21 -8.19
CA GLU A 108 0.28 -9.31 -8.46
C GLU A 108 0.06 -10.50 -7.50
N GLU A 109 -0.18 -10.26 -6.20
CA GLU A 109 -0.48 -11.31 -5.22
C GLU A 109 -1.74 -12.14 -5.55
N SER A 110 -2.62 -11.58 -6.39
CA SER A 110 -3.90 -12.17 -6.77
C SER A 110 -3.87 -12.90 -8.12
N ASP A 111 -2.69 -13.14 -8.69
CA ASP A 111 -2.53 -13.57 -10.09
C ASP A 111 -3.21 -12.62 -11.09
N HIS A 112 -3.28 -11.32 -10.76
CA HIS A 112 -4.02 -10.31 -11.52
C HIS A 112 -5.53 -10.60 -11.66
N ILE A 113 -6.12 -11.31 -10.70
CA ILE A 113 -7.56 -11.62 -10.67
C ILE A 113 -8.22 -10.77 -9.57
N PRO A 114 -9.08 -9.80 -9.93
CA PRO A 114 -9.68 -8.87 -8.97
C PRO A 114 -10.33 -9.52 -7.76
N GLN A 115 -11.09 -10.60 -7.96
CA GLN A 115 -11.83 -11.32 -6.92
C GLN A 115 -10.92 -12.04 -5.90
N ARG A 116 -9.64 -12.24 -6.24
CA ARG A 116 -8.65 -12.92 -5.39
C ARG A 116 -7.78 -11.94 -4.62
N GLN A 117 -7.93 -10.63 -4.87
CA GLN A 117 -7.21 -9.61 -4.13
C GLN A 117 -7.64 -9.63 -2.67
N ARG A 118 -6.66 -9.50 -1.76
CA ARG A 118 -6.96 -9.35 -0.34
C ARG A 118 -7.50 -7.97 0.02
N ILE A 119 -7.25 -6.96 -0.81
CA ILE A 119 -7.83 -5.62 -0.65
C ILE A 119 -8.45 -5.18 -1.98
N LEU A 120 -9.70 -4.71 -1.92
CA LEU A 120 -10.45 -4.24 -3.09
C LEU A 120 -10.61 -2.71 -3.05
N TRP A 121 -10.56 -2.08 -4.23
CA TRP A 121 -10.80 -0.65 -4.40
C TRP A 121 -11.50 -0.35 -5.73
N GLY A 122 -12.22 0.78 -5.79
CA GLY A 122 -12.90 1.25 -7.00
C GLY A 122 -13.93 0.24 -7.54
N ASN A 123 -14.04 0.16 -8.87
CA ASN A 123 -15.05 -0.67 -9.55
C ASN A 123 -14.96 -2.17 -9.21
N ASN A 124 -13.78 -2.66 -8.82
CA ASN A 124 -13.62 -4.06 -8.42
C ASN A 124 -14.47 -4.40 -7.21
N VAL A 125 -14.73 -3.44 -6.32
CA VAL A 125 -15.53 -3.68 -5.13
C VAL A 125 -16.99 -3.95 -5.50
N CYS A 126 -17.58 -3.12 -6.36
CA CYS A 126 -18.96 -3.32 -6.83
C CYS A 126 -19.12 -4.66 -7.55
N ASN A 127 -18.19 -5.02 -8.45
CA ASN A 127 -18.25 -6.29 -9.17
C ASN A 127 -18.18 -7.49 -8.22
N VAL A 128 -17.26 -7.45 -7.24
CA VAL A 128 -17.11 -8.56 -6.28
C VAL A 128 -18.32 -8.71 -5.37
N LEU A 129 -18.89 -7.59 -4.91
CA LEU A 129 -20.02 -7.59 -3.99
C LEU A 129 -21.35 -7.93 -4.68
N LEU A 130 -21.61 -7.40 -5.88
CA LEU A 130 -22.84 -7.63 -6.63
C LEU A 130 -22.94 -9.08 -7.14
N ASP A 131 -21.83 -9.62 -7.65
CA ASP A 131 -21.80 -10.99 -8.17
C ASP A 131 -21.62 -12.04 -7.06
N ASN A 132 -21.44 -11.60 -5.80
CA ASN A 132 -21.17 -12.45 -4.64
C ASN A 132 -20.00 -13.43 -4.88
N ILE A 133 -18.97 -12.95 -5.57
CA ILE A 133 -17.76 -13.71 -5.95
C ILE A 133 -16.57 -13.40 -5.04
N GLY A 134 -16.83 -12.78 -3.89
CA GLY A 134 -15.82 -12.53 -2.87
C GLY A 134 -15.26 -13.83 -2.29
N THR A 135 -14.00 -13.79 -1.89
CA THR A 135 -13.32 -14.92 -1.24
C THR A 135 -12.96 -14.57 0.20
N GLU A 136 -12.75 -15.59 1.04
CA GLU A 136 -12.25 -15.46 2.42
C GLU A 136 -10.87 -14.76 2.53
N ARG A 137 -10.21 -14.50 1.40
CA ARG A 137 -8.96 -13.74 1.33
C ARG A 137 -9.16 -12.23 1.49
N ILE A 138 -10.38 -11.72 1.33
CA ILE A 138 -10.66 -10.29 1.41
C ILE A 138 -10.53 -9.81 2.87
N GLU A 139 -9.55 -8.96 3.10
CA GLU A 139 -9.24 -8.32 4.39
C GLU A 139 -9.84 -6.92 4.50
N GLY A 140 -10.10 -6.25 3.37
CA GLY A 140 -10.70 -4.91 3.39
C GLY A 140 -11.12 -4.39 2.02
N LEU A 141 -11.98 -3.37 2.03
CA LEU A 141 -12.49 -2.74 0.82
C LEU A 141 -12.67 -1.22 0.96
N ALA A 142 -12.24 -0.49 -0.07
CA ALA A 142 -12.41 0.96 -0.19
C ALA A 142 -13.62 1.27 -1.09
N LEU A 143 -14.72 1.68 -0.46
CA LEU A 143 -15.98 2.02 -1.11
C LEU A 143 -16.10 3.51 -1.36
N ASP A 144 -16.45 3.87 -2.58
CA ASP A 144 -17.06 5.16 -2.84
C ASP A 144 -18.59 5.02 -2.68
N MET A 145 -19.13 5.46 -1.54
CA MET A 145 -20.58 5.39 -1.30
C MET A 145 -21.38 6.33 -2.21
N CYS A 146 -20.73 7.30 -2.85
CA CYS A 146 -21.38 8.20 -3.79
C CYS A 146 -21.66 7.50 -5.13
N GLU A 147 -20.98 6.37 -5.39
CA GLU A 147 -21.09 5.57 -6.61
C GLU A 147 -21.78 4.20 -6.38
N MET A 148 -22.32 3.94 -5.18
CA MET A 148 -22.91 2.65 -4.82
C MET A 148 -24.44 2.58 -5.02
N PRO A 149 -24.99 1.41 -5.43
CA PRO A 149 -26.42 1.14 -5.43
C PRO A 149 -27.01 0.98 -4.01
N ASP A 150 -28.32 1.22 -3.87
CA ASP A 150 -29.02 1.50 -2.59
C ASP A 150 -28.97 0.42 -1.49
N VAL A 151 -28.59 -0.83 -1.78
CA VAL A 151 -28.62 -1.93 -0.79
C VAL A 151 -27.42 -2.86 -0.95
N LEU A 152 -26.66 -3.05 0.15
CA LEU A 152 -25.53 -3.96 0.18
C LEU A 152 -25.49 -4.72 1.52
N HIS A 153 -25.47 -6.05 1.44
CA HIS A 153 -25.33 -6.92 2.61
C HIS A 153 -23.86 -7.27 2.82
N ILE A 154 -23.29 -6.81 3.93
CA ILE A 154 -21.88 -7.02 4.28
C ILE A 154 -21.84 -7.93 5.51
N ALA A 155 -21.11 -9.03 5.42
CA ALA A 155 -20.73 -9.86 6.57
C ALA A 155 -19.27 -9.55 6.92
N ASP A 156 -18.97 -9.34 8.21
CA ASP A 156 -17.66 -9.29 8.90
C ASP A 156 -16.42 -8.67 8.21
N ILE A 157 -16.58 -7.93 7.10
CA ILE A 157 -15.49 -7.28 6.36
C ILE A 157 -15.32 -5.83 6.84
N VAL A 158 -14.08 -5.37 6.91
CA VAL A 158 -13.77 -3.97 7.22
C VAL A 158 -14.01 -3.09 5.98
N VAL A 159 -14.94 -2.15 6.12
CA VAL A 159 -15.42 -1.26 5.05
C VAL A 159 -14.92 0.16 5.26
N PHE A 160 -14.27 0.75 4.26
CA PHE A 160 -13.85 2.15 4.30
C PHE A 160 -14.58 2.99 3.26
N ASN A 161 -15.38 3.94 3.73
CA ASN A 161 -16.06 4.91 2.86
C ASN A 161 -15.11 6.06 2.49
N ARG A 162 -14.86 6.24 1.19
CA ARG A 162 -14.03 7.31 0.61
C ARG A 162 -14.74 8.68 0.53
N CYS A 163 -16.07 8.76 0.62
CA CYS A 163 -16.78 10.06 0.62
C CYS A 163 -16.64 10.83 1.95
N LEU A 164 -16.01 10.26 2.99
CA LEU A 164 -15.92 10.85 4.34
C LEU A 164 -14.48 11.23 4.75
N THR A 165 -13.56 11.35 3.80
CA THR A 165 -12.15 11.69 4.01
C THR A 165 -11.74 12.85 3.12
#